data_AF-A0A259LTW7-F1
#
_entry.id   AF-A0A259LTW7-F1
#
_cell.length_a   1.000
_cell.length_b   1.000
_cell.length_c   1.000
_cell.angle_alpha   90.00
_cell.angle_beta   90.00
_cell.angle_gamma   90.00
#
_symmetry.space_group_name_H-M   'P 1'
#
loop_
_entity.id
_entity.type
_entity.pdbx_description
1 polymer ?
#
loop_
_entity_poly.entity_id
_entity_poly.type
_entity_poly.pdbx_seq_one_letter_code
_entity_poly.pdbx_strand_id
1 'polypeptide(L)'
;MIGSASTARPSTLYVATLLFLVLLFLVGLMAGSQWVSPLQLLSAIDGTSDLLTRITVLELRLPRNLLGILGGAALGVAGAVMQGVTRNPLASPGLTGVIASAALAVVSLRTLSSPGAMWLPLMALGGGLLGGALTFAIAGRRRLQPERVVLAGIAVTSLATALTTGLLLVSGAEAAELYYWLAGSLMGRGWLQLQMVLPWLLLPLGALLVMQRPFRVLQLDDDLALAMGLAVGRWRLTFLLL
;
A
#
# COMPACT_ATOMS: atom_id res chain seq x y z
N MET A 1 37.01 -16.67 17.17
CA MET A 1 36.15 -15.95 18.12
C MET A 1 35.02 -15.30 17.34
N ILE A 2 33.93 -16.02 17.11
CA ILE A 2 32.71 -15.47 16.49
C ILE A 2 31.78 -15.22 17.67
N GLY A 3 31.59 -13.94 18.00
CA GLY A 3 30.77 -13.51 19.12
C GLY A 3 29.36 -14.07 18.98
N SER A 4 28.85 -14.64 20.08
CA SER A 4 27.45 -14.98 20.25
C SER A 4 26.63 -13.71 20.14
N ALA A 5 26.22 -13.33 18.93
CA ALA A 5 25.17 -12.35 18.75
C ALA A 5 23.94 -12.92 19.46
N SER A 6 23.62 -12.35 20.62
CA SER A 6 22.37 -12.59 21.33
C SER A 6 21.24 -12.31 20.35
N THR A 7 20.72 -13.34 19.70
CA THR A 7 19.57 -13.23 18.82
C THR A 7 18.39 -12.85 19.72
N ALA A 8 18.03 -11.57 19.69
CA ALA A 8 16.89 -11.05 20.42
C ALA A 8 15.69 -11.95 20.15
N ARG A 9 14.98 -12.38 21.20
CA ARG A 9 13.79 -13.23 21.04
C ARG A 9 12.82 -12.51 20.10
N PRO A 10 12.16 -13.18 19.15
CA PRO A 10 11.28 -12.54 18.17
C PRO A 10 10.20 -11.66 18.82
N SER A 11 9.71 -12.04 20.01
CA SER A 11 8.78 -11.22 20.81
C SER A 11 9.35 -9.86 21.22
N THR A 12 10.63 -9.79 21.60
CA THR A 12 11.27 -8.52 21.98
C THR A 12 11.41 -7.57 20.79
N LEU A 13 11.68 -8.10 19.60
CA LEU A 13 11.75 -7.30 18.36
C LEU A 13 10.38 -6.73 17.98
N TYR A 14 9.30 -7.52 18.11
CA TYR A 14 7.94 -7.04 17.85
C TYR A 14 7.52 -5.94 18.82
N VAL A 15 7.79 -6.12 20.12
CA VAL A 15 7.48 -5.10 21.14
C VAL A 15 8.29 -3.83 20.90
N ALA A 16 9.59 -3.95 20.62
CA ALA A 16 10.44 -2.79 20.34
C ALA A 16 9.97 -2.01 19.10
N THR A 17 9.62 -2.72 18.01
CA THR A 17 9.09 -2.10 16.79
C THR A 17 7.76 -1.38 17.06
N LEU A 18 6.87 -2.00 17.84
CA LEU A 18 5.58 -1.39 18.19
C LEU A 18 5.75 -0.13 19.04
N LEU A 19 6.63 -0.17 20.05
CA LEU A 19 6.94 0.99 20.89
C LEU A 19 7.57 2.12 20.06
N PHE A 20 8.47 1.78 19.13
CA PHE A 20 9.07 2.74 18.23
C PHE A 20 8.02 3.38 17.30
N LEU A 21 7.07 2.59 16.78
CA LEU A 21 5.97 3.10 15.98
C LEU A 21 5.08 4.05 16.78
N VAL A 22 4.73 3.72 18.03
CA VAL A 22 3.95 4.59 18.92
C VAL A 22 4.69 5.90 19.19
N LEU A 23 6.00 5.84 19.46
CA LEU A 23 6.82 7.02 19.64
C LEU A 23 6.81 7.91 18.39
N LEU A 24 7.05 7.34 17.21
CA LEU A 24 7.01 8.09 15.95
C LEU A 24 5.65 8.68 15.66
N PHE A 25 4.56 7.97 16.01
CA PHE A 25 3.21 8.48 15.87
C PHE A 25 2.97 9.72 16.74
N LEU A 26 3.37 9.68 18.02
CA LEU A 26 3.27 10.82 18.93
C LEU A 26 4.13 12.00 18.46
N VAL A 27 5.38 11.75 18.07
CA VAL A 27 6.27 12.77 17.50
C VAL A 27 5.66 13.36 16.22
N GLY A 28 5.04 12.54 15.38
CA GLY A 28 4.35 12.99 14.17
C GLY A 28 3.13 13.88 14.46
N LEU A 29 2.46 13.72 15.61
CA LEU A 29 1.38 14.62 16.02
C LEU A 29 1.93 15.96 16.52
N MET A 30 3.13 15.95 17.09
CA MET A 30 3.80 17.14 17.62
C MET A 30 4.53 17.95 16.54
N ALA A 31 5.10 17.27 15.55
CA ALA A 31 5.87 17.86 14.46
C ALA A 31 4.97 18.48 13.36
N GLY A 32 5.35 19.65 12.86
CA GLY A 32 4.65 20.35 11.79
C GLY A 32 5.18 21.77 11.60
N SER A 33 4.42 22.63 10.91
CA SER A 33 4.78 24.05 10.69
C SER A 33 4.96 24.83 11.99
N GLN A 34 4.23 24.45 13.03
CA GLN A 34 4.40 24.92 14.41
C GLN A 34 4.56 23.69 15.31
N TRP A 35 5.58 23.70 16.16
CA TRP A 35 5.81 22.62 17.12
C TRP A 35 4.71 22.64 18.20
N VAL A 36 4.08 21.50 18.43
CA VAL A 36 3.10 21.31 19.51
C VAL A 36 3.79 20.58 20.65
N SER A 37 3.87 21.21 21.81
CA SER A 37 4.48 20.61 23.01
C SER A 37 3.65 19.41 23.54
N PRO A 38 4.24 18.49 24.33
CA PRO A 38 3.50 17.37 24.90
C PRO A 38 2.28 17.79 25.72
N LEU A 39 2.39 18.90 26.47
CA LEU A 39 1.28 19.45 27.27
C LEU A 39 0.14 19.96 26.38
N GLN A 40 0.47 20.61 25.26
CA GLN A 40 -0.52 21.06 24.28
C GLN A 40 -1.18 19.90 23.52
N LEU A 41 -0.44 18.82 23.28
CA LEU A 41 -1.00 17.60 22.70
C LEU A 41 -2.04 16.98 23.64
N LEU A 42 -1.73 16.89 24.94
CA LEU A 42 -2.67 16.40 25.94
C LEU A 42 -3.90 17.30 26.06
N SER A 43 -3.71 18.62 26.13
CA SER A 43 -4.84 19.55 26.20
C SER A 43 -5.70 19.55 24.94
N ALA A 44 -5.13 19.24 23.77
CA ALA A 44 -5.89 19.07 22.54
C ALA A 44 -6.80 17.83 22.56
N ILE A 45 -6.35 16.76 23.22
CA ILE A 45 -7.12 15.52 23.39
C ILE A 45 -8.21 15.70 24.46
N ASP A 46 -7.85 16.31 25.60
CA ASP A 46 -8.77 16.57 26.72
C ASP A 46 -9.75 17.72 26.41
N GLY A 47 -9.52 18.46 25.32
CA GLY A 47 -10.39 19.52 24.84
C GLY A 47 -10.25 20.87 25.55
N THR A 48 -9.20 21.03 26.34
CA THR A 48 -8.87 22.27 27.07
C THR A 48 -7.93 23.20 26.28
N SER A 49 -7.41 22.76 25.12
CA SER A 49 -6.58 23.59 24.25
C SER A 49 -7.36 24.70 23.54
N ASP A 50 -6.63 25.65 22.98
CA ASP A 50 -7.18 26.58 22.00
C ASP A 50 -7.66 25.84 20.74
N LEU A 51 -8.58 26.49 20.01
CA LEU A 51 -9.22 25.93 18.82
C LEU A 51 -8.21 25.58 17.72
N LEU A 52 -7.16 26.40 17.53
CA LEU A 52 -6.19 26.21 16.46
C LEU A 52 -5.31 24.99 16.72
N THR A 53 -4.82 24.81 17.95
CA THR A 53 -4.09 23.58 18.33
C THR A 53 -4.97 22.35 18.17
N ARG A 54 -6.24 22.42 18.60
CA ARG A 54 -7.19 21.29 18.49
C ARG A 54 -7.40 20.87 17.04
N ILE A 55 -7.72 21.81 16.15
CA ILE A 55 -7.93 21.54 14.72
C ILE A 55 -6.63 20.99 14.10
N THR A 56 -5.50 21.60 14.41
CA THR A 56 -4.19 21.17 13.88
C THR A 56 -3.88 19.72 14.25
N VAL A 57 -4.07 19.34 15.51
CA VAL A 57 -3.77 17.99 15.99
C VAL A 57 -4.83 16.99 15.50
N LEU A 58 -6.12 17.24 15.76
CA LEU A 58 -7.18 16.25 15.57
C LEU A 58 -7.72 16.17 14.13
N GLU A 59 -7.76 17.28 13.41
CA GLU A 59 -8.36 17.32 12.05
C GLU A 59 -7.32 17.22 10.93
N LEU A 60 -6.10 17.74 11.16
CA LEU A 60 -5.06 17.77 10.14
C LEU A 60 -3.99 16.70 10.33
N ARG A 61 -3.43 16.55 11.54
CA ARG A 61 -2.28 15.65 11.77
C ARG A 61 -2.71 14.22 12.06
N LEU A 62 -3.73 14.03 12.91
CA LEU A 62 -4.19 12.70 13.32
C LEU A 62 -4.63 11.82 12.13
N PRO A 63 -5.59 12.22 11.28
CA PRO A 63 -5.98 11.39 10.14
C PRO A 63 -4.83 11.17 9.15
N ARG A 64 -3.97 12.17 8.96
CA ARG A 64 -2.80 12.08 8.09
C ARG A 64 -1.78 11.05 8.59
N ASN A 65 -1.48 11.05 9.90
CA ASN A 65 -0.56 10.10 10.50
C ASN A 65 -1.12 8.68 10.48
N LEU A 66 -2.42 8.52 10.75
CA LEU A 66 -3.11 7.24 10.61
C LEU A 66 -3.02 6.71 9.18
N LEU A 67 -3.28 7.56 8.17
CA LEU A 67 -3.10 7.19 6.76
C LEU A 67 -1.66 6.80 6.44
N GLY A 68 -0.66 7.48 7.01
CA GLY A 68 0.75 7.11 6.84
C GLY A 68 1.07 5.72 7.41
N ILE A 69 0.59 5.42 8.61
CA ILE A 69 0.75 4.10 9.24
C ILE A 69 0.04 3.03 8.41
N LEU A 70 -1.22 3.26 8.04
CA LEU A 70 -2.02 2.30 7.28
C LEU A 70 -1.43 2.06 5.88
N GLY A 71 -0.97 3.10 5.20
CA GLY A 71 -0.30 2.98 3.90
C GLY A 71 1.01 2.20 4.00
N GLY A 72 1.84 2.49 5.01
CA GLY A 72 3.07 1.74 5.27
C GLY A 72 2.81 0.27 5.60
N ALA A 73 1.81 0.00 6.45
CA ALA A 73 1.40 -1.36 6.80
C ALA A 73 0.87 -2.13 5.58
N ALA A 74 0.05 -1.50 4.74
CA ALA A 74 -0.48 -2.07 3.51
C ALA A 74 0.65 -2.51 2.57
N LEU A 75 1.63 -1.62 2.32
CA LEU A 75 2.78 -1.90 1.47
C LEU A 75 3.66 -3.01 2.06
N GLY A 76 3.87 -3.00 3.37
CA GLY A 76 4.61 -4.06 4.09
C GLY A 76 3.94 -5.43 3.95
N VAL A 77 2.62 -5.49 4.14
CA VAL A 77 1.84 -6.73 3.99
C VAL A 77 1.83 -7.20 2.54
N ALA A 78 1.59 -6.32 1.58
CA ALA A 78 1.63 -6.66 0.16
C ALA A 78 3.01 -7.19 -0.25
N GLY A 79 4.10 -6.61 0.27
CA GLY A 79 5.45 -7.11 0.12
C GLY A 79 5.65 -8.51 0.69
N ALA A 80 5.24 -8.74 1.93
CA ALA A 80 5.35 -10.05 2.57
C ALA A 80 4.53 -11.13 1.83
N VAL A 81 3.33 -10.81 1.38
CA VAL A 81 2.48 -11.71 0.59
C VAL A 81 3.14 -12.01 -0.75
N MET A 82 3.63 -11.00 -1.46
CA MET A 82 4.32 -11.16 -2.74
C MET A 82 5.55 -12.07 -2.59
N GLN A 83 6.41 -11.80 -1.61
CA GLN A 83 7.61 -12.58 -1.34
C GLN A 83 7.27 -14.02 -0.96
N GLY A 84 6.22 -14.24 -0.16
CA GLY A 84 5.75 -15.57 0.22
C GLY A 84 5.18 -16.36 -0.95
N VAL A 85 4.33 -15.75 -1.78
CA VAL A 85 3.68 -16.39 -2.94
C VAL A 85 4.68 -16.73 -4.04
N THR A 86 5.61 -15.82 -4.31
CA THR A 86 6.65 -15.98 -5.33
C THR A 86 7.85 -16.79 -4.84
N ARG A 87 7.96 -17.00 -3.52
CA ARG A 87 9.13 -17.59 -2.85
C ARG A 87 10.43 -16.87 -3.23
N ASN A 88 10.35 -15.56 -3.39
CA ASN A 88 11.46 -14.71 -3.80
C ASN A 88 11.55 -13.49 -2.87
N PRO A 89 12.61 -13.36 -2.04
CA PRO A 89 12.76 -12.24 -1.11
C PRO A 89 12.96 -10.89 -1.80
N LEU A 90 13.32 -10.88 -3.10
CA LEU A 90 13.46 -9.67 -3.90
C LEU A 90 12.15 -9.24 -4.56
N ALA A 91 11.09 -10.04 -4.46
CA ALA A 91 9.80 -9.68 -5.03
C ALA A 91 9.18 -8.50 -4.29
N SER A 92 8.56 -7.60 -5.05
CA SER A 92 7.89 -6.43 -4.53
C SER A 92 6.50 -6.27 -5.19
N PRO A 93 5.53 -5.66 -4.51
CA PRO A 93 4.18 -5.48 -5.04
C PRO A 93 4.18 -4.61 -6.30
N GLY A 94 5.18 -3.73 -6.47
CA GLY A 94 5.34 -2.88 -7.65
C GLY A 94 5.62 -3.63 -8.96
N LEU A 95 6.03 -4.91 -8.92
CA LEU A 95 6.34 -5.70 -10.12
C LEU A 95 5.10 -6.14 -10.90
N THR A 96 3.90 -5.95 -10.37
CA THR A 96 2.64 -6.48 -10.95
C THR A 96 1.98 -5.56 -11.97
N GLY A 97 2.48 -4.34 -12.17
CA GLY A 97 1.84 -3.32 -13.02
C GLY A 97 0.68 -2.57 -12.34
N VAL A 98 0.22 -3.00 -11.16
CA VAL A 98 -0.89 -2.37 -10.42
C VAL A 98 -0.64 -0.89 -10.17
N ILE A 99 0.56 -0.52 -9.68
CA ILE A 99 0.89 0.87 -9.36
C ILE A 99 0.87 1.75 -10.62
N ALA A 100 1.47 1.29 -11.71
CA ALA A 100 1.54 2.04 -12.95
C ALA A 100 0.15 2.18 -13.62
N SER A 101 -0.68 1.15 -13.56
CA SER A 101 -2.05 1.21 -14.09
C SER A 101 -2.98 2.08 -13.24
N ALA A 102 -2.81 2.11 -11.91
CA ALA A 102 -3.50 3.05 -11.03
C ALA A 102 -3.14 4.50 -11.37
N ALA A 103 -1.84 4.77 -11.60
CA ALA A 103 -1.35 6.07 -12.03
C ALA A 103 -1.92 6.48 -13.39
N LEU A 104 -1.87 5.58 -14.38
CA LEU A 104 -2.46 5.81 -15.70
C LEU A 104 -3.95 6.15 -15.60
N ALA A 105 -4.72 5.43 -14.79
CA ALA A 105 -6.15 5.67 -14.66
C ALA A 105 -6.45 7.07 -14.08
N VAL A 106 -5.69 7.51 -13.08
CA VAL A 106 -5.87 8.86 -12.51
C VAL A 106 -5.42 9.95 -13.46
N VAL A 107 -4.29 9.77 -14.16
CA VAL A 107 -3.83 10.73 -15.16
C VAL A 107 -4.82 10.81 -16.32
N SER A 108 -5.28 9.67 -16.85
CA SER A 108 -6.32 9.63 -17.89
C SER A 108 -7.59 10.36 -17.46
N LEU A 109 -8.04 10.11 -16.23
CA LEU A 109 -9.23 10.75 -15.68
C LEU A 109 -9.06 12.27 -15.62
N ARG A 110 -7.93 12.76 -15.14
CA ARG A 110 -7.64 14.19 -14.99
C ARG A 110 -7.36 14.92 -16.30
N THR A 111 -6.75 14.24 -17.27
CA THR A 111 -6.46 14.82 -18.59
C THR A 111 -7.72 14.87 -19.47
N LEU A 112 -8.59 13.86 -19.39
CA LEU A 112 -9.79 13.76 -20.25
C LEU A 112 -11.05 14.38 -19.62
N SER A 113 -11.04 14.62 -18.31
CA SER A 113 -12.16 15.13 -17.54
C SER A 113 -11.65 15.92 -16.35
N SER A 114 -12.51 16.73 -15.73
CA SER A 114 -12.21 17.42 -14.47
C SER A 114 -13.15 16.95 -13.35
N PRO A 115 -13.03 15.68 -12.89
CA PRO A 115 -13.89 15.19 -11.83
C PRO A 115 -13.44 15.72 -10.47
N GLY A 116 -14.39 15.73 -9.54
CA GLY A 116 -14.11 16.08 -8.14
C GLY A 116 -13.08 15.15 -7.51
N ALA A 117 -12.36 15.67 -6.51
CA ALA A 117 -11.24 15.01 -5.84
C ALA A 117 -11.59 13.61 -5.25
N MET A 118 -12.88 13.37 -4.98
CA MET A 118 -13.41 12.12 -4.42
C MET A 118 -13.33 10.93 -5.37
N TRP A 119 -13.27 11.17 -6.69
CA TRP A 119 -13.22 10.09 -7.68
C TRP A 119 -11.82 9.50 -7.88
N LEU A 120 -10.77 10.25 -7.55
CA LEU A 120 -9.38 9.82 -7.80
C LEU A 120 -9.04 8.49 -7.09
N PRO A 121 -9.37 8.27 -5.79
CA PRO A 121 -9.07 7.00 -5.14
C PRO A 121 -9.77 5.80 -5.79
N LEU A 122 -11.03 5.98 -6.22
CA LEU A 122 -11.80 4.91 -6.88
C LEU A 122 -11.23 4.58 -8.26
N MET A 123 -10.81 5.61 -9.02
CA MET A 123 -10.18 5.41 -10.33
C MET A 123 -8.79 4.79 -10.20
N ALA A 124 -8.00 5.19 -9.19
CA ALA A 124 -6.73 4.55 -8.87
C ALA A 124 -6.92 3.06 -8.54
N LEU A 125 -7.90 2.74 -7.68
CA LEU A 125 -8.24 1.38 -7.32
C LEU A 125 -8.67 0.56 -8.55
N GLY A 126 -9.60 1.08 -9.35
CA GLY A 126 -10.08 0.43 -10.57
C GLY A 126 -8.95 0.20 -11.58
N GLY A 127 -8.13 1.22 -11.83
CA GLY A 127 -6.96 1.11 -12.71
C GLY A 127 -5.94 0.09 -12.22
N GLY A 128 -5.67 0.07 -10.91
CA GLY A 128 -4.77 -0.91 -10.31
C GLY A 128 -5.29 -2.35 -10.42
N LEU A 129 -6.57 -2.57 -10.11
CA LEU A 129 -7.22 -3.88 -10.26
C LEU A 129 -7.21 -4.36 -11.71
N LEU A 130 -7.49 -3.48 -12.67
CA LEU A 130 -7.42 -3.78 -14.09
C LEU A 130 -5.99 -4.12 -14.53
N GLY A 131 -4.99 -3.36 -14.07
CA GLY A 131 -3.58 -3.63 -14.34
C GLY A 131 -3.13 -4.98 -13.80
N GLY A 132 -3.44 -5.28 -12.55
CA GLY A 132 -3.17 -6.58 -11.94
C GLY A 132 -3.86 -7.72 -12.68
N ALA A 133 -5.16 -7.57 -12.98
CA ALA A 133 -5.93 -8.56 -13.75
C ALA A 133 -5.34 -8.80 -15.15
N LEU A 134 -4.88 -7.74 -15.84
CA LEU A 134 -4.23 -7.84 -17.13
C LEU A 134 -2.90 -8.59 -17.03
N THR A 135 -2.07 -8.26 -16.03
CA THR A 135 -0.83 -8.98 -15.75
C THR A 135 -1.09 -10.48 -15.55
N PHE A 136 -2.11 -10.85 -14.78
CA PHE A 136 -2.48 -12.26 -14.58
C PHE A 136 -3.04 -12.92 -15.84
N ALA A 137 -3.81 -12.19 -16.63
CA ALA A 137 -4.33 -12.70 -17.90
C ALA A 137 -3.18 -13.03 -18.86
N ILE A 138 -2.16 -12.16 -18.95
CA ILE A 138 -0.97 -12.34 -19.80
C ILE A 138 -0.07 -13.46 -19.26
N ALA A 139 0.17 -13.50 -17.94
CA ALA A 139 1.01 -14.53 -17.33
C ALA A 139 0.44 -15.96 -17.51
N GLY A 140 -0.88 -16.06 -17.67
CA GLY A 140 -1.59 -17.28 -18.01
C GLY A 140 -1.95 -18.14 -16.79
N ARG A 141 -3.03 -18.92 -16.93
CA ARG A 141 -3.63 -19.72 -15.83
C ARG A 141 -2.86 -20.99 -15.47
N ARG A 142 -1.98 -21.51 -16.34
CA ARG A 142 -1.26 -22.78 -16.10
C ARG A 142 0.04 -22.53 -15.33
N ARG A 143 0.04 -22.97 -14.07
CA ARG A 143 1.17 -23.02 -13.12
C ARG A 143 1.76 -21.68 -12.65
N LEU A 144 1.15 -20.51 -12.93
CA LEU A 144 1.53 -19.17 -12.42
C LEU A 144 3.01 -19.08 -12.03
N GLN A 145 3.88 -19.32 -13.02
CA GLN A 145 5.31 -19.31 -12.79
C GLN A 145 5.69 -17.87 -12.41
N PRO A 146 6.37 -17.65 -11.26
CA PRO A 146 6.70 -16.29 -10.79
C PRO A 146 7.38 -15.44 -11.87
N GLU A 147 8.28 -16.04 -12.65
CA GLU A 147 8.99 -15.40 -13.76
C GLU A 147 8.05 -14.81 -14.82
N ARG A 148 6.98 -15.54 -15.18
CA ARG A 148 5.98 -15.07 -16.17
C ARG A 148 5.15 -13.91 -15.64
N VAL A 149 4.80 -13.96 -14.35
CA VAL A 149 4.07 -12.88 -13.69
C VAL A 149 4.92 -11.61 -13.67
N VAL A 150 6.21 -11.75 -13.38
CA VAL A 150 7.15 -10.62 -13.40
C VAL A 150 7.31 -10.06 -14.82
N LEU A 151 7.53 -10.89 -15.84
CA LEU A 151 7.66 -10.42 -17.23
C LEU A 151 6.37 -9.75 -17.74
N ALA A 152 5.21 -10.34 -17.45
CA ALA A 152 3.92 -9.75 -17.78
C ALA A 152 3.71 -8.40 -17.06
N GLY A 153 4.07 -8.33 -15.78
CA GLY A 153 3.96 -7.11 -14.99
C GLY A 153 4.90 -6.01 -15.48
N ILE A 154 6.12 -6.33 -15.92
CA ILE A 154 7.03 -5.39 -16.58
C ILE A 154 6.41 -4.85 -17.88
N ALA A 155 5.80 -5.72 -18.70
CA ALA A 155 5.13 -5.30 -19.93
C ALA A 155 3.95 -4.34 -19.66
N VAL A 156 3.08 -4.69 -18.70
CA VAL A 156 1.94 -3.85 -18.30
C VAL A 156 2.41 -2.53 -17.70
N THR A 157 3.44 -2.55 -16.85
CA THR A 157 4.05 -1.35 -16.26
C THR A 157 4.58 -0.43 -17.35
N SER A 158 5.30 -0.99 -18.33
CA SER A 158 5.91 -0.22 -19.42
C SER A 158 4.86 0.42 -20.30
N LEU A 159 3.80 -0.32 -20.65
CA LEU A 159 2.66 0.20 -21.40
C LEU A 159 1.95 1.32 -20.63
N ALA A 160 1.63 1.08 -19.35
CA ALA A 160 0.94 2.08 -18.54
C ALA A 160 1.77 3.35 -18.34
N THR A 161 3.08 3.21 -18.17
CA THR A 161 4.01 4.34 -18.08
C THR A 161 4.09 5.11 -19.39
N ALA A 162 4.21 4.42 -20.53
CA ALA A 162 4.26 5.07 -21.85
C ALA A 162 2.98 5.89 -22.13
N LEU A 163 1.81 5.32 -21.82
CA LEU A 163 0.52 6.01 -21.95
C LEU A 163 0.41 7.20 -20.99
N THR A 164 0.87 7.04 -19.74
CA THR A 164 0.89 8.12 -18.75
C THR A 164 1.75 9.28 -19.23
N THR A 165 2.96 9.01 -19.73
CA THR A 165 3.86 10.01 -20.30
C THR A 165 3.23 10.70 -21.52
N GLY A 166 2.58 9.95 -22.41
CA GLY A 166 1.84 10.51 -23.55
C GLY A 166 0.76 11.49 -23.13
N LEU A 167 -0.02 11.16 -22.09
CA LEU A 167 -1.06 12.04 -21.54
C LEU A 167 -0.46 13.29 -20.87
N LEU A 168 0.65 13.14 -20.14
CA LEU A 168 1.33 14.27 -19.51
C LEU A 168 1.84 15.28 -20.55
N LEU A 169 2.33 14.81 -21.71
CA LEU A 169 2.80 15.68 -22.80
C LEU A 169 1.68 16.56 -23.37
N VAL A 170 0.44 16.07 -23.42
CA VAL A 170 -0.72 16.82 -23.93
C VAL A 170 -1.46 17.62 -22.86
N SER A 171 -1.14 17.42 -21.57
CA SER A 171 -1.82 18.07 -20.44
C SER A 171 -1.41 19.53 -20.21
N GLY A 172 -0.38 20.03 -20.90
CA GLY A 172 0.05 21.43 -20.82
C GLY A 172 0.36 21.89 -19.39
N ALA A 173 -0.31 22.95 -18.93
CA ALA A 173 -0.07 23.54 -17.61
C ALA A 173 -0.47 22.63 -16.43
N GLU A 174 -1.43 21.72 -16.63
CA GLU A 174 -1.90 20.80 -15.57
C GLU A 174 -0.91 19.66 -15.28
N ALA A 175 0.10 19.46 -16.14
CA ALA A 175 1.11 18.43 -15.96
C ALA A 175 1.84 18.55 -14.60
N ALA A 176 2.05 19.77 -14.10
CA ALA A 176 2.72 20.01 -12.82
C ALA A 176 1.94 19.41 -11.63
N GLU A 177 0.61 19.56 -11.61
CA GLU A 177 -0.24 18.97 -10.58
C GLU A 177 -0.26 17.44 -10.68
N LEU A 178 -0.24 16.90 -11.90
CA LEU A 178 -0.17 15.47 -12.14
C LEU A 178 1.17 14.88 -11.69
N TYR A 179 2.29 15.55 -11.94
CA TYR A 179 3.59 15.16 -11.41
C TYR A 179 3.61 15.16 -9.88
N TYR A 180 3.01 16.17 -9.25
CA TYR A 180 2.90 16.20 -7.78
C TYR A 180 2.07 15.02 -7.24
N TRP A 181 0.97 14.67 -7.93
CA TRP A 181 0.17 13.51 -7.54
C TRP A 181 0.93 12.19 -7.73
N LEU A 182 1.65 12.03 -8.84
CA LEU A 182 2.45 10.84 -9.15
C LEU A 182 3.62 10.63 -8.18
N ALA A 183 4.18 11.70 -7.63
CA ALA A 183 5.21 11.61 -6.59
C ALA A 183 4.68 11.02 -5.27
N GLY A 184 3.36 11.07 -5.05
CA GLY A 184 2.71 10.61 -3.83
C GLY A 184 2.79 11.64 -2.69
N SER A 185 1.66 11.89 -2.02
CA SER A 185 1.60 12.84 -0.90
C SER A 185 0.44 12.56 0.04
N LEU A 186 0.71 12.73 1.34
CA LEU A 186 -0.29 12.74 2.41
C LEU A 186 -0.79 14.16 2.73
N MET A 187 -0.41 15.16 1.94
CA MET A 187 -0.96 16.53 2.07
C MET A 187 -2.46 16.55 1.79
N GLY A 188 -3.20 17.33 2.58
CA GLY A 188 -4.64 17.50 2.41
C GLY A 188 -5.49 16.26 2.66
N ARG A 189 -4.95 15.24 3.36
CA ARG A 189 -5.68 14.01 3.69
C ARG A 189 -6.25 14.08 5.10
N GLY A 190 -7.58 14.11 5.19
CA GLY A 190 -8.33 14.15 6.45
C GLY A 190 -9.12 12.87 6.71
N TRP A 191 -10.09 12.97 7.62
CA TRP A 191 -10.94 11.85 8.04
C TRP A 191 -11.72 11.20 6.90
N LEU A 192 -12.20 12.00 5.95
CA LEU A 192 -12.93 11.49 4.80
C LEU A 192 -12.07 10.51 3.99
N GLN A 193 -10.83 10.88 3.65
CA GLN A 193 -9.94 10.01 2.89
C GLN A 193 -9.56 8.75 3.69
N LEU A 194 -9.38 8.88 5.00
CA LEU A 194 -9.15 7.75 5.89
C LEU A 194 -10.33 6.76 5.84
N GLN A 195 -11.56 7.24 6.03
CA GLN A 195 -12.78 6.42 5.95
C GLN A 195 -12.98 5.77 4.58
N MET A 196 -12.63 6.46 3.50
CA MET A 196 -12.72 5.91 2.14
C MET A 196 -11.76 4.74 1.92
N VAL A 197 -10.55 4.78 2.48
CA VAL A 197 -9.51 3.73 2.29
C VAL A 197 -9.72 2.54 3.22
N LEU A 198 -10.23 2.79 4.44
CA LEU A 198 -10.46 1.78 5.48
C LEU A 198 -11.12 0.46 5.00
N PRO A 199 -12.27 0.46 4.29
CA PRO A 199 -12.90 -0.80 3.87
C PRO A 199 -12.02 -1.58 2.88
N TRP A 200 -11.35 -0.88 1.96
CA TRP A 200 -10.46 -1.50 0.97
C TRP A 200 -9.17 -2.03 1.58
N LEU A 201 -8.82 -1.61 2.78
CA LEU A 201 -7.68 -2.12 3.53
C LEU A 201 -8.06 -3.25 4.49
N LEU A 202 -9.12 -3.06 5.27
CA LEU A 202 -9.51 -4.02 6.31
C LEU A 202 -10.04 -5.32 5.72
N LEU A 203 -10.73 -5.28 4.58
CA LEU A 203 -11.22 -6.48 3.90
C LEU A 203 -10.09 -7.45 3.52
N PRO A 204 -9.05 -7.04 2.75
CA PRO A 204 -7.96 -7.95 2.41
C PRO A 204 -7.11 -8.33 3.61
N LEU A 205 -6.85 -7.42 4.55
CA LEU A 205 -6.13 -7.76 5.79
C LEU A 205 -6.87 -8.82 6.61
N GLY A 206 -8.19 -8.67 6.78
CA GLY A 206 -9.03 -9.67 7.45
C GLY A 206 -9.00 -11.01 6.74
N ALA A 207 -9.09 -11.03 5.41
CA ALA A 207 -8.97 -12.25 4.62
C ALA A 207 -7.62 -12.94 4.81
N LEU A 208 -6.51 -12.19 4.79
CA LEU A 208 -5.16 -12.73 5.03
C LEU A 208 -5.02 -13.37 6.41
N LEU A 209 -5.64 -12.80 7.45
CA LEU A 209 -5.62 -13.36 8.80
C LEU A 209 -6.36 -14.71 8.89
N VAL A 210 -7.46 -14.87 8.14
CA VAL A 210 -8.19 -16.15 8.06
C VAL A 210 -7.43 -17.16 7.20
N MET A 211 -6.74 -16.69 6.16
CA MET A 211 -6.04 -17.52 5.16
C MET A 211 -4.58 -17.87 5.55
N GLN A 212 -4.20 -17.80 6.82
CA GLN A 212 -2.82 -18.10 7.25
C GLN A 212 -2.37 -19.52 6.92
N ARG A 213 -3.26 -20.51 7.05
CA ARG A 213 -2.93 -21.93 6.78
C ARG A 213 -2.54 -22.15 5.31
N PRO A 214 -3.38 -21.82 4.32
CA PRO A 214 -3.00 -21.98 2.91
C PRO A 214 -1.79 -21.13 2.54
N PHE A 215 -1.60 -19.95 3.15
CA PHE A 215 -0.41 -19.14 2.94
C PHE A 215 0.89 -19.85 3.38
N ARG A 216 0.90 -20.48 4.57
CA ARG A 216 2.06 -21.25 5.05
C ARG A 216 2.35 -22.47 4.18
N VAL A 217 1.32 -23.17 3.70
CA VAL A 217 1.49 -24.32 2.80
C VAL A 217 2.07 -23.88 1.44
N LEU A 218 1.69 -22.71 0.93
CA LEU A 218 2.27 -22.15 -0.30
C LEU A 218 3.75 -21.79 -0.21
N GLN A 219 4.31 -21.65 0.99
CA GLN A 219 5.75 -21.42 1.18
C GLN A 219 6.58 -22.69 0.99
N LEU A 220 5.94 -23.87 1.05
CA LEU A 220 6.56 -25.16 0.76
C LEU A 220 6.71 -25.35 -0.75
N ASP A 221 7.38 -26.42 -1.15
CA ASP A 221 7.48 -26.77 -2.56
C ASP A 221 6.12 -27.10 -3.18
N ASP A 222 5.95 -26.74 -4.45
CA ASP A 222 4.67 -26.87 -5.17
C ASP A 222 4.17 -28.31 -5.15
N ASP A 223 5.07 -29.30 -5.25
CA ASP A 223 4.72 -30.72 -5.20
C ASP A 223 4.21 -31.15 -3.82
N LEU A 224 4.81 -30.61 -2.75
CA LEU A 224 4.39 -30.88 -1.37
C LEU A 224 3.04 -30.19 -1.07
N ALA A 225 2.86 -28.95 -1.53
CA ALA A 225 1.60 -28.23 -1.41
C ALA A 225 0.46 -28.95 -2.17
N LEU A 226 0.75 -29.48 -3.37
CA LEU A 226 -0.19 -30.29 -4.14
C LEU A 226 -0.52 -31.61 -3.43
N ALA A 227 0.48 -32.29 -2.85
CA ALA A 227 0.28 -33.52 -2.07
C ALA A 227 -0.58 -33.29 -0.81
N MET A 228 -0.52 -32.09 -0.22
CA MET A 228 -1.38 -31.66 0.88
C MET A 228 -2.80 -31.24 0.43
N GLY A 229 -3.14 -31.41 -0.86
CA GLY A 229 -4.46 -31.11 -1.42
C GLY A 229 -4.69 -29.63 -1.75
N LEU A 230 -3.64 -28.79 -1.73
CA LEU A 230 -3.77 -27.37 -2.01
C LEU A 230 -3.84 -27.12 -3.53
N ALA A 231 -4.87 -26.40 -3.98
CA ALA A 231 -4.92 -25.89 -5.35
C ALA A 231 -3.97 -24.68 -5.52
N VAL A 232 -2.66 -24.94 -5.64
CA VAL A 232 -1.57 -23.94 -5.65
C VAL A 232 -1.89 -22.74 -6.53
N GLY A 233 -2.28 -22.96 -7.80
CA GLY A 233 -2.59 -21.87 -8.73
C GLY A 233 -3.77 -20.99 -8.30
N ARG A 234 -4.81 -21.56 -7.68
CA ARG A 234 -5.97 -20.80 -7.19
C ARG A 234 -5.58 -19.94 -6.00
N TRP A 235 -4.88 -20.51 -5.02
CA TRP A 235 -4.46 -19.78 -3.84
C TRP A 235 -3.45 -18.69 -4.14
N ARG A 236 -2.46 -18.93 -5.04
CA ARG A 236 -1.56 -17.87 -5.51
C ARG A 236 -2.35 -16.70 -6.10
N LEU A 237 -3.34 -16.98 -6.95
CA LEU A 237 -4.19 -15.94 -7.54
C LEU A 237 -5.02 -15.20 -6.48
N THR A 238 -5.60 -15.91 -5.51
CA THR A 238 -6.33 -15.28 -4.40
C THR A 238 -5.44 -14.35 -3.59
N PHE A 239 -4.25 -14.79 -3.18
CA PHE A 239 -3.33 -13.94 -2.41
C PHE A 239 -2.80 -12.75 -3.18
N LEU A 240 -2.65 -12.85 -4.49
CA LEU A 240 -2.17 -11.75 -5.32
C LEU A 240 -3.27 -10.73 -5.66
N LEU A 241 -4.55 -11.09 -5.49
CA LEU A 241 -5.69 -10.19 -5.66
C LEU A 241 -6.07 -9.46 -4.36
N LEU A 242 -5.64 -9.98 -3.20
CA LEU A 242 -5.83 -9.37 -1.87
C LEU A 242 -4.76 -8.31 -1.61
#